data_AF-A0AAV0LEN4-F1
#
_entry.id   AF-A0AAV0LEN4-F1
#
_cell.length_a   1.000
_cell.length_b   1.000
_cell.length_c   1.000
_cell.angle_alpha   90.00
_cell.angle_beta   90.00
_cell.angle_gamma   90.00
#
_symmetry.space_group_name_H-M   'P 1'
#
loop_
_entity.id
_entity.type
_entity.pdbx_description
1 polymer ?
#
loop_
_entity_poly.entity_id
_entity_poly.type
_entity_poly.pdbx_seq_one_letter_code
_entity_poly.pdbx_strand_id
1 'polypeptide(L)'
;MRINTNPNNLLRVYDGKIFEDWVLAVGDGAIKCTTFNSSTATDWIQLPDKFLIPHTGNRIKAITDVVYEDFDNNFQDINYINTRAIVTPTNRVVSEINDYMLAKVKGEAKTYYSSDSIEDDTINSSRWEEEYPTEFLNSLSFNGVPEHELQLKVSTPVILLRNLNPSIGLCNGTRIMITHLGEHVIGGNIIGGSYDRTPVAIPRIVLNITEHRWPFTLKRRQFPVRVCYAMTINKSQGQSLDIVGVYLPKPVFSHGQLYVAVSRVRSADGLHILIDNDGEVPQSYTRNIVYHETFPDVHTASTSPTGK
;
A
#
# COMPACT_ATOMS: atom_id res chain seq x y z
N MET A 1 -9.32 -7.71 51.13
CA MET A 1 -9.83 -8.44 49.95
C MET A 1 -8.94 -8.05 48.77
N ARG A 2 -7.96 -8.89 48.41
CA ARG A 2 -7.02 -8.62 47.31
C ARG A 2 -7.71 -8.96 46.00
N ILE A 3 -7.91 -7.96 45.13
CA ILE A 3 -8.42 -8.17 43.77
C ILE A 3 -7.27 -8.75 42.95
N ASN A 4 -7.44 -10.00 42.55
CA ASN A 4 -6.51 -10.74 41.72
C ASN A 4 -6.73 -10.28 40.26
N THR A 5 -5.97 -9.28 39.80
CA THR A 5 -5.95 -8.87 38.39
C THR A 5 -5.15 -9.90 37.59
N ASN A 6 -5.86 -10.90 37.07
CA ASN A 6 -5.31 -11.86 36.12
C ASN A 6 -5.01 -11.13 34.79
N PRO A 7 -3.75 -11.03 34.33
CA PRO A 7 -3.39 -10.27 33.12
C PRO A 7 -4.02 -10.83 31.83
N ASN A 8 -4.53 -12.05 31.87
CA ASN A 8 -5.15 -12.72 30.73
C ASN A 8 -6.56 -12.20 30.38
N ASN A 9 -7.14 -11.26 31.14
CA ASN A 9 -8.46 -10.71 30.85
C ASN A 9 -8.44 -9.45 29.96
N LEU A 10 -7.27 -8.83 29.71
CA LEU A 10 -7.13 -7.67 28.82
C LEU A 10 -7.01 -8.06 27.34
N LEU A 11 -6.72 -9.33 27.04
CA LEU A 11 -6.57 -9.84 25.67
C LEU A 11 -7.92 -10.10 24.95
N ARG A 12 -9.05 -10.06 25.66
CA ARG A 12 -10.40 -10.39 25.16
C ARG A 12 -11.31 -9.18 24.90
N VAL A 13 -10.76 -7.97 24.80
CA VAL A 13 -11.59 -6.75 24.71
C VAL A 13 -12.19 -6.50 23.32
N TYR A 14 -11.64 -7.12 22.27
CA TYR A 14 -12.19 -7.04 20.91
C TYR A 14 -12.62 -8.43 20.45
N ASP A 15 -13.87 -8.80 20.72
CA ASP A 15 -14.55 -9.87 19.98
C ASP A 15 -14.88 -9.41 18.55
N GLY A 16 -15.40 -10.31 17.71
CA GLY A 16 -15.68 -9.98 16.30
C GLY A 16 -16.60 -8.77 16.11
N LYS A 17 -17.62 -8.63 16.97
CA LYS A 17 -18.60 -7.55 16.86
C LYS A 17 -18.03 -6.21 17.35
N ILE A 18 -17.29 -6.21 18.46
CA ILE A 18 -16.63 -5.02 19.00
C ILE A 18 -15.59 -4.49 17.99
N PHE A 19 -14.90 -5.40 17.29
CA PHE A 19 -13.97 -5.01 16.23
C PHE A 19 -14.68 -4.36 15.03
N GLU A 20 -15.75 -4.98 14.52
CA GLU A 20 -16.56 -4.42 13.43
C GLU A 20 -17.13 -3.04 13.79
N ASP A 21 -17.71 -2.90 14.99
CA ASP A 21 -18.24 -1.64 15.49
C ASP A 21 -17.15 -0.55 15.60
N TRP A 22 -15.95 -0.93 16.02
CA TRP A 22 -14.81 -0.01 16.06
C TRP A 22 -14.35 0.42 14.65
N VAL A 23 -14.25 -0.53 13.71
CA VAL A 23 -13.90 -0.22 12.32
C VAL A 23 -14.93 0.72 11.68
N LEU A 24 -16.23 0.49 11.92
CA LEU A 24 -17.30 1.38 11.47
C LEU A 24 -17.18 2.77 12.11
N ALA A 25 -16.92 2.85 13.42
CA ALA A 25 -16.72 4.13 14.12
C ALA A 25 -15.51 4.92 13.57
N VAL A 26 -14.44 4.25 13.12
CA VAL A 26 -13.33 4.90 12.39
C VAL A 26 -13.86 5.51 11.09
N GLY A 27 -14.61 4.73 10.30
CA GLY A 27 -15.16 5.17 9.01
C GLY A 27 -16.12 6.35 9.12
N ASP A 28 -16.99 6.32 10.13
CA ASP A 28 -18.00 7.35 10.38
C ASP A 28 -17.44 8.58 11.11
N GLY A 29 -16.16 8.58 11.51
CA GLY A 29 -15.59 9.69 12.28
C GLY A 29 -16.19 9.81 13.69
N ALA A 30 -16.81 8.76 14.22
CA ALA A 30 -17.51 8.75 15.51
C ALA A 30 -16.56 8.58 16.70
N ILE A 31 -15.28 8.27 16.46
CA ILE A 31 -14.27 8.13 17.53
C ILE A 31 -13.94 9.51 18.10
N LYS A 32 -13.89 9.60 19.43
CA LYS A 32 -13.53 10.82 20.15
C LYS A 32 -12.15 11.31 19.71
N CYS A 33 -12.11 12.50 19.13
CA CYS A 33 -10.88 13.15 18.73
C CYS A 33 -10.25 13.95 19.87
N THR A 34 -8.93 14.10 19.77
CA THR A 34 -8.09 14.97 20.58
C THR A 34 -7.36 15.94 19.65
N THR A 35 -6.92 17.08 20.19
CA THR A 35 -6.11 18.04 19.45
C THR A 35 -4.70 18.03 20.03
N PHE A 36 -3.70 17.84 19.17
CA PHE A 36 -2.30 18.00 19.51
C PHE A 36 -1.74 19.22 18.77
N ASN A 37 -0.93 20.01 19.48
CA ASN A 37 -0.42 21.32 19.07
C ASN A 37 -1.56 22.36 18.88
N SER A 38 -1.24 23.65 18.85
CA SER A 38 -2.18 24.78 18.70
C SER A 38 -2.88 24.85 17.32
N SER A 39 -2.92 23.74 16.59
CA SER A 39 -3.62 23.59 15.34
C SER A 39 -5.11 23.35 15.57
N THR A 40 -5.96 23.84 14.67
CA THR A 40 -7.42 23.69 14.71
C THR A 40 -7.93 22.30 14.29
N ALA A 41 -7.03 21.37 13.93
CA ALA A 41 -7.41 20.05 13.42
C ALA A 41 -7.81 19.11 14.58
N THR A 42 -9.12 18.90 14.76
CA THR A 42 -9.73 18.02 15.77
C THR A 42 -9.83 16.58 15.28
N ASP A 43 -8.73 16.03 14.72
CA ASP A 43 -8.81 14.80 13.93
C ASP A 43 -7.94 13.68 14.49
N TRP A 44 -7.27 13.87 15.64
CA TRP A 44 -6.42 12.83 16.22
C TRP A 44 -7.22 11.86 17.07
N ILE A 45 -7.15 10.57 16.72
CA ILE A 45 -7.77 9.51 17.51
C ILE A 45 -6.70 8.69 18.22
N GLN A 46 -7.01 8.21 19.42
CA GLN A 46 -6.19 7.21 20.10
C GLN A 46 -6.56 5.83 19.57
N LEU A 47 -5.57 5.08 19.11
CA LEU A 47 -5.77 3.69 18.73
C LEU A 47 -5.74 2.79 19.97
N PRO A 48 -6.53 1.71 19.99
CA PRO A 48 -6.47 0.72 21.05
C PRO A 48 -5.09 0.05 21.15
N ASP A 49 -4.56 -0.07 22.37
CA ASP A 49 -3.24 -0.67 22.62
C ASP A 49 -3.11 -2.09 22.07
N LYS A 50 -4.21 -2.84 21.98
CA LYS A 50 -4.26 -4.19 21.39
C LYS A 50 -3.69 -4.23 19.96
N PHE A 51 -3.91 -3.18 19.16
CA PHE A 51 -3.46 -3.15 17.77
C PHE A 51 -2.04 -2.59 17.64
N LEU A 52 -1.50 -1.93 18.66
CA LEU A 52 -0.23 -1.23 18.56
C LEU A 52 0.95 -2.19 18.66
N ILE A 53 1.88 -2.09 17.71
CA ILE A 53 3.16 -2.79 17.77
C ILE A 53 4.14 -1.95 18.61
N PRO A 54 4.56 -2.45 19.79
CA PRO A 54 5.61 -1.80 20.55
C PRO A 54 6.93 -1.90 19.78
N HIS A 55 7.69 -0.82 19.73
CA HIS A 55 8.96 -0.82 19.01
C HIS A 55 10.01 0.04 19.72
N THR A 56 11.22 -0.49 19.78
CA THR A 56 12.43 0.25 20.16
C THR A 56 13.49 -0.08 19.11
N GLY A 57 13.84 0.87 18.24
CA GLY A 57 14.83 0.68 17.18
C GLY A 57 14.25 0.64 15.76
N ASN A 58 14.61 -0.39 14.97
CA ASN A 58 14.26 -0.44 13.55
C ASN A 58 12.76 -0.77 13.35
N ARG A 59 12.00 0.22 12.90
CA ARG A 59 10.54 0.16 12.70
C ARG A 59 10.13 -0.75 11.55
N ILE A 60 10.91 -0.77 10.46
CA ILE A 60 10.67 -1.69 9.33
C ILE A 60 10.85 -3.13 9.79
N LYS A 61 11.89 -3.43 10.59
CA LYS A 61 12.06 -4.75 11.20
C LYS A 61 10.88 -5.10 12.11
N ALA A 62 10.46 -4.18 12.99
CA ALA A 62 9.37 -4.43 13.93
C ALA A 62 8.05 -4.78 13.23
N ILE A 63 7.63 -4.02 12.21
CA ILE A 63 6.39 -4.32 11.46
C ILE A 63 6.52 -5.60 10.63
N THR A 64 7.68 -5.83 10.00
CA THR A 64 7.88 -7.02 9.15
C THR A 64 7.95 -8.30 9.95
N ASP A 65 8.56 -8.31 11.14
CA ASP A 65 8.63 -9.51 11.97
C ASP A 65 7.25 -9.92 12.54
N VAL A 66 6.35 -8.96 12.75
CA VAL A 66 4.97 -9.24 13.19
C VAL A 66 4.12 -9.76 12.03
N VAL A 67 4.15 -9.09 10.86
CA VAL A 67 3.30 -9.48 9.72
C VAL A 67 3.83 -10.75 9.05
N TYR A 68 5.14 -10.84 8.89
CA TYR A 68 5.83 -11.95 8.24
C TYR A 68 6.60 -12.78 9.28
N GLU A 69 5.90 -13.24 10.32
CA GLU A 69 6.45 -14.16 11.32
C GLU A 69 7.05 -15.42 10.68
N ASP A 70 8.26 -15.80 11.11
CA ASP A 70 8.97 -16.97 10.58
C ASP A 70 9.20 -16.92 9.05
N PHE A 71 9.49 -15.71 8.54
CA PHE A 71 9.70 -15.47 7.11
C PHE A 71 10.75 -16.38 6.47
N ASP A 72 11.84 -16.68 7.19
CA ASP A 72 12.97 -17.45 6.66
C ASP A 72 12.62 -18.88 6.25
N ASN A 73 11.54 -19.42 6.83
CA ASN A 73 11.00 -20.75 6.53
C ASN A 73 9.77 -20.69 5.62
N ASN A 74 9.02 -19.58 5.62
CA ASN A 74 7.72 -19.49 4.95
C ASN A 74 7.71 -18.62 3.67
N PHE A 75 8.81 -17.95 3.30
CA PHE A 75 8.83 -17.03 2.14
C PHE A 75 8.46 -17.70 0.80
N GLN A 76 8.58 -19.02 0.69
CA GLN A 76 8.19 -19.79 -0.51
C GLN A 76 6.73 -20.24 -0.49
N ASP A 77 6.05 -20.21 0.67
CA ASP A 77 4.67 -20.65 0.79
C ASP A 77 3.71 -19.57 0.26
N ILE A 78 3.02 -19.91 -0.82
CA ILE A 78 2.02 -19.06 -1.46
C ILE A 78 0.87 -18.73 -0.51
N ASN A 79 0.39 -19.69 0.29
CA ASN A 79 -0.74 -19.46 1.21
C ASN A 79 -0.35 -18.48 2.31
N TYR A 80 0.85 -18.66 2.85
CA TYR A 80 1.44 -17.76 3.82
C TYR A 80 1.55 -16.34 3.25
N ILE A 81 2.11 -16.16 2.05
CA ILE A 81 2.29 -14.82 1.45
C ILE A 81 0.98 -14.18 0.99
N ASN A 82 0.04 -14.96 0.47
CA ASN A 82 -1.22 -14.45 -0.07
C ASN A 82 -2.09 -13.77 1.01
N THR A 83 -2.09 -14.31 2.23
CA THR A 83 -2.98 -13.91 3.31
C THR A 83 -2.52 -12.68 4.10
N ARG A 84 -1.38 -12.09 3.74
CA ARG A 84 -0.77 -10.99 4.50
C ARG A 84 -0.18 -9.88 3.65
N ALA A 85 -0.19 -8.67 4.17
CA ALA A 85 0.51 -7.53 3.58
C ALA A 85 0.78 -6.41 4.60
N ILE A 86 1.77 -5.58 4.32
CA ILE A 86 1.96 -4.30 5.00
C ILE A 86 1.34 -3.18 4.16
N VAL A 87 0.59 -2.28 4.78
CA VAL A 87 -0.03 -1.12 4.12
C VAL A 87 0.49 0.17 4.73
N THR A 88 0.74 1.17 3.88
CA THR A 88 1.27 2.48 4.33
C THR A 88 0.72 3.62 3.45
N PRO A 89 0.71 4.89 3.91
CA PRO A 89 0.12 5.98 3.12
C PRO A 89 0.90 6.35 1.85
N THR A 90 2.22 6.13 1.80
CA THR A 90 3.08 6.67 0.71
C THR A 90 3.90 5.60 -0.01
N ASN A 91 4.14 5.80 -1.31
CA ASN A 91 4.96 4.90 -2.14
C ASN A 91 6.42 4.80 -1.66
N ARG A 92 6.99 5.87 -1.08
CA ARG A 92 8.36 5.86 -0.57
C ARG A 92 8.55 4.79 0.50
N VAL A 93 7.65 4.76 1.49
CA VAL A 93 7.69 3.80 2.59
C VAL A 93 7.40 2.37 2.09
N VAL A 94 6.54 2.23 1.06
CA VAL A 94 6.34 0.95 0.37
C VAL A 94 7.65 0.41 -0.20
N SER A 95 8.41 1.25 -0.92
CA SER A 95 9.70 0.84 -1.48
C SER A 95 10.68 0.42 -0.39
N GLU A 96 10.83 1.21 0.67
CA GLU A 96 11.74 0.90 1.80
C GLU A 96 11.43 -0.47 2.45
N ILE A 97 10.16 -0.79 2.67
CA ILE A 97 9.76 -2.10 3.23
C ILE A 97 10.00 -3.23 2.23
N ASN A 98 9.65 -3.01 0.96
CA ASN A 98 9.82 -4.04 -0.07
C ASN A 98 11.29 -4.37 -0.33
N ASP A 99 12.16 -3.36 -0.33
CA ASP A 99 13.60 -3.53 -0.47
C ASP A 99 14.18 -4.29 0.74
N TYR A 100 13.74 -3.94 1.95
CA TYR A 100 14.10 -4.66 3.17
C TYR A 100 13.69 -6.13 3.12
N MET A 101 12.47 -6.43 2.68
CA MET A 101 11.97 -7.80 2.57
C MET A 101 12.67 -8.58 1.46
N LEU A 102 12.92 -7.97 0.30
CA LEU A 102 13.66 -8.59 -0.80
C LEU A 102 15.08 -8.95 -0.40
N ALA A 103 15.73 -8.12 0.43
CA ALA A 103 17.04 -8.43 0.99
C ALA A 103 17.04 -9.71 1.85
N LYS A 104 15.94 -9.99 2.58
CA LYS A 104 15.79 -11.20 3.42
C LYS A 104 15.49 -12.47 2.61
N VAL A 105 14.94 -12.35 1.39
CA VAL A 105 14.65 -13.52 0.54
C VAL A 105 15.96 -14.24 0.17
N LYS A 106 16.02 -15.55 0.45
CA LYS A 106 17.14 -16.41 0.06
C LYS A 106 17.10 -16.68 -1.45
N GLY A 107 18.27 -16.73 -2.09
CA GLY A 107 18.41 -17.00 -3.51
C GLY A 107 19.09 -15.87 -4.29
N GLU A 108 19.43 -16.15 -5.54
CA GLU A 108 20.12 -15.21 -6.41
C GLU A 108 19.20 -14.07 -6.85
N ALA A 109 19.69 -12.84 -6.70
CA ALA A 109 19.03 -11.66 -7.23
C ALA A 109 19.34 -11.51 -8.72
N LYS A 110 18.32 -11.19 -9.51
CA LYS A 110 18.47 -10.76 -10.90
C LYS A 110 18.02 -9.31 -11.03
N THR A 111 18.88 -8.49 -11.61
CA THR A 111 18.59 -7.08 -11.88
C THR A 111 18.21 -6.90 -13.35
N TYR A 112 17.11 -6.20 -13.58
CA TYR A 112 16.63 -5.83 -14.89
C TYR A 112 16.68 -4.32 -15.06
N TYR A 113 17.53 -3.83 -15.96
CA TYR A 113 17.55 -2.42 -16.34
C TYR A 113 16.46 -2.12 -17.37
N SER A 114 15.82 -0.95 -17.27
CA SER A 114 14.89 -0.47 -18.28
C SER A 114 15.64 0.03 -19.52
N SER A 115 14.90 0.17 -20.62
CA SER A 115 15.35 0.94 -21.78
C SER A 115 14.47 2.18 -21.85
N ASP A 116 15.09 3.34 -21.61
CA ASP A 116 14.40 4.62 -21.54
C ASP A 116 14.77 5.46 -22.76
N SER A 117 13.76 6.09 -23.37
CA SER A 117 13.94 7.01 -24.49
C SER A 117 12.86 8.06 -24.46
N ILE A 118 13.07 9.16 -25.18
CA ILE A 118 12.00 10.14 -25.41
C ILE A 118 11.17 9.68 -26.61
N GLU A 119 9.86 9.94 -26.58
CA GLU A 119 8.99 9.76 -27.73
C GLU A 119 9.46 10.66 -28.88
N ASP A 120 9.86 10.08 -30.00
CA ASP A 120 10.38 10.80 -31.16
C ASP A 120 9.34 11.79 -31.72
N ASP A 121 9.63 13.08 -31.55
CA ASP A 121 8.98 14.19 -32.23
C ASP A 121 10.02 14.73 -33.21
N THR A 122 9.78 14.51 -34.50
CA THR A 122 10.78 14.67 -35.58
C THR A 122 11.39 16.07 -35.67
N ILE A 123 10.81 17.03 -34.96
CA ILE A 123 11.24 18.43 -34.90
C ILE A 123 12.29 18.67 -33.80
N ASN A 124 12.26 17.90 -32.70
CA ASN A 124 13.05 18.19 -31.49
C ASN A 124 13.99 17.05 -31.04
N SER A 125 14.01 15.91 -31.74
CA SER A 125 14.75 14.71 -31.33
C SER A 125 16.23 14.96 -31.00
N SER A 126 16.94 15.66 -31.88
CA SER A 126 18.36 15.99 -31.68
C SER A 126 18.60 16.93 -30.49
N ARG A 127 17.68 17.86 -30.24
CA ARG A 127 17.76 18.79 -29.11
C ARG A 127 17.57 18.08 -27.78
N TRP A 128 16.66 17.11 -27.73
CA TRP A 128 16.38 16.35 -26.52
C TRP A 128 17.52 15.42 -26.12
N GLU A 129 18.23 14.82 -27.08
CA GLU A 129 19.40 13.98 -26.78
C GLU A 129 20.53 14.77 -26.11
N GLU A 130 20.70 16.06 -26.45
CA GLU A 130 21.66 16.95 -25.81
C GLU A 130 21.19 17.46 -24.44
N GLU A 131 19.91 17.82 -24.31
CA GLU A 131 19.36 18.39 -23.06
C GLU A 131 19.04 17.31 -21.99
N TYR A 132 18.72 16.09 -22.39
CA TYR A 132 18.23 15.02 -21.53
C TYR A 132 18.96 13.69 -21.82
N PRO A 133 20.17 13.50 -21.28
CA PRO A 133 20.93 12.28 -21.48
C PRO A 133 20.21 11.05 -20.88
N THR A 134 20.56 9.86 -21.35
CA THR A 134 19.87 8.62 -20.93
C THR A 134 20.01 8.36 -19.43
N GLU A 135 21.14 8.71 -18.82
CA GLU A 135 21.39 8.62 -17.38
C GLU A 135 20.39 9.48 -16.59
N PHE A 136 20.05 10.65 -17.12
CA PHE A 136 19.01 11.49 -16.53
C PHE A 136 17.64 10.83 -16.65
N LEU A 137 17.27 10.30 -17.82
CA LEU A 137 16.00 9.58 -18.01
C LEU A 137 15.86 8.39 -17.05
N ASN A 138 16.94 7.61 -16.90
CA ASN A 138 17.02 6.46 -16.01
C ASN A 138 16.84 6.86 -14.52
N SER A 139 17.20 8.09 -14.15
CA SER A 139 17.02 8.61 -12.78
C SER A 139 15.58 9.03 -12.45
N LEU A 140 14.72 9.16 -13.45
CA LEU A 140 13.33 9.59 -13.25
C LEU A 140 12.47 8.45 -12.67
N SER A 141 11.78 8.75 -11.58
CA SER A 141 10.81 7.86 -10.94
C SER A 141 9.39 8.42 -11.07
N PHE A 142 8.44 7.54 -11.40
CA PHE A 142 7.06 7.91 -11.66
C PHE A 142 6.08 6.98 -10.92
N ASN A 143 4.95 7.54 -10.51
CA ASN A 143 3.91 6.76 -9.85
C ASN A 143 3.31 5.72 -10.79
N GLY A 144 3.23 4.47 -10.33
CA GLY A 144 2.64 3.37 -11.11
C GLY A 144 3.49 2.93 -12.30
N VAL A 145 4.77 3.28 -12.35
CA VAL A 145 5.74 2.85 -13.34
C VAL A 145 6.86 2.08 -12.61
N PRO A 146 7.39 0.98 -13.16
CA PRO A 146 8.58 0.33 -12.63
C PRO A 146 9.79 1.28 -12.64
N GLU A 147 10.69 1.09 -11.68
CA GLU A 147 11.97 1.79 -11.66
C GLU A 147 12.88 1.35 -12.82
N HIS A 148 13.89 2.17 -13.11
CA HIS A 148 14.92 1.81 -14.09
C HIS A 148 15.62 0.53 -13.68
N GLU A 149 16.07 0.45 -12.43
CA GLU A 149 16.65 -0.75 -11.84
C GLU A 149 15.56 -1.56 -11.12
N LEU A 150 15.23 -2.73 -11.66
CA LEU A 150 14.29 -3.67 -11.05
C LEU A 150 15.02 -4.93 -10.60
N GLN A 151 15.29 -5.03 -9.30
CA GLN A 151 15.88 -6.23 -8.70
C GLN A 151 14.79 -7.19 -8.22
N LEU A 152 14.93 -8.49 -8.54
CA LEU A 152 13.98 -9.53 -8.18
C LEU A 152 14.69 -10.83 -7.77
N LYS A 153 14.01 -11.65 -6.97
CA LYS A 153 14.41 -13.01 -6.60
C LYS A 153 13.25 -13.97 -6.84
N VAL A 154 13.55 -15.24 -7.10
CA VAL A 154 12.52 -16.30 -7.11
C VAL A 154 11.86 -16.37 -5.72
N SER A 155 10.58 -16.75 -5.67
CA SER A 155 9.76 -16.76 -4.44
C SER A 155 9.53 -15.37 -3.84
N THR A 156 9.55 -14.33 -4.66
CA THR A 156 9.15 -12.98 -4.26
C THR A 156 7.76 -12.67 -4.82
N PRO A 157 6.80 -12.18 -4.01
CA PRO A 157 5.54 -11.66 -4.51
C PRO A 157 5.77 -10.33 -5.22
N VAL A 158 5.19 -10.20 -6.40
CA VAL A 158 5.12 -8.95 -7.15
C VAL A 158 3.68 -8.58 -7.44
N ILE A 159 3.42 -7.31 -7.68
CA ILE A 159 2.13 -6.79 -8.12
C ILE A 159 2.24 -6.25 -9.54
N LEU A 160 1.27 -6.59 -10.37
CA LEU A 160 1.19 -6.10 -11.75
C LEU A 160 0.71 -4.65 -11.78
N LEU A 161 1.38 -3.81 -12.56
CA LEU A 161 1.12 -2.36 -12.63
C LEU A 161 0.26 -1.94 -13.83
N ARG A 162 -0.02 -2.87 -14.76
CA ARG A 162 -0.82 -2.63 -15.97
C ARG A 162 -1.71 -3.82 -16.27
N ASN A 163 -2.82 -3.56 -16.95
CA ASN A 163 -3.63 -4.64 -17.52
C ASN A 163 -2.86 -5.22 -18.72
N LEU A 164 -2.55 -6.50 -18.68
CA LEU A 164 -1.94 -7.22 -19.79
C LEU A 164 -2.96 -8.12 -20.48
N ASN A 165 -3.69 -8.89 -19.69
CA ASN A 165 -4.75 -9.75 -20.20
C ASN A 165 -5.81 -10.00 -19.11
N PRO A 166 -6.84 -9.14 -19.02
CA PRO A 166 -7.86 -9.25 -17.98
C PRO A 166 -8.67 -10.55 -17.99
N SER A 167 -8.83 -11.19 -19.15
CA SER A 167 -9.63 -12.42 -19.27
C SER A 167 -9.00 -13.63 -18.57
N ILE A 168 -7.71 -13.56 -18.26
CA ILE A 168 -6.97 -14.59 -17.52
C ILE A 168 -6.46 -14.07 -16.16
N GLY A 169 -7.03 -12.96 -15.69
CA GLY A 169 -6.67 -12.38 -14.39
C GLY A 169 -5.40 -11.54 -14.38
N LEU A 170 -4.76 -11.22 -15.52
CA LEU A 170 -3.59 -10.33 -15.57
C LEU A 170 -4.00 -8.85 -15.63
N CYS A 171 -4.56 -8.37 -14.52
CA CYS A 171 -4.99 -6.99 -14.31
C CYS A 171 -4.01 -6.20 -13.42
N ASN A 172 -4.05 -4.88 -13.50
CA ASN A 172 -3.39 -4.00 -12.53
C ASN A 172 -3.86 -4.35 -11.10
N GLY A 173 -2.91 -4.58 -10.20
CA GLY A 173 -3.20 -5.02 -8.83
C GLY A 173 -3.06 -6.52 -8.61
N THR A 174 -2.98 -7.34 -9.68
CA THR A 174 -2.81 -8.79 -9.55
C THR A 174 -1.49 -9.11 -8.88
N ARG A 175 -1.53 -9.87 -7.79
CA ARG A 175 -0.34 -10.36 -7.11
C ARG A 175 0.12 -11.67 -7.76
N ILE A 176 1.42 -11.82 -7.95
CA ILE A 176 2.05 -12.96 -8.61
C ILE A 176 3.25 -13.38 -7.77
N MET A 177 3.34 -14.67 -7.44
CA MET A 177 4.54 -15.28 -6.87
C MET A 177 5.51 -15.63 -7.99
N ILE A 178 6.73 -15.07 -7.97
CA ILE A 178 7.74 -15.39 -8.99
C ILE A 178 8.21 -16.84 -8.84
N THR A 179 8.17 -17.59 -9.93
CA THR A 179 8.69 -18.96 -10.03
C THR A 179 9.94 -19.04 -10.91
N HIS A 180 10.09 -18.12 -11.87
CA HIS A 180 11.22 -18.12 -12.79
C HIS A 180 11.59 -16.70 -13.28
N LEU A 181 12.89 -16.43 -13.40
CA LEU A 181 13.44 -15.14 -13.83
C LEU A 181 14.23 -15.28 -15.15
N GLY A 182 13.50 -15.31 -16.27
CA GLY A 182 14.07 -15.38 -17.62
C GLY A 182 14.68 -14.06 -18.09
N GLU A 183 15.27 -14.02 -19.29
CA GLU A 183 15.81 -12.76 -19.86
C GLU A 183 14.70 -11.86 -20.40
N HIS A 184 13.72 -12.44 -21.08
CA HIS A 184 12.65 -11.71 -21.77
C HIS A 184 11.29 -11.80 -21.07
N VAL A 185 11.12 -12.77 -20.17
CA VAL A 185 9.86 -13.09 -19.49
C VAL A 185 10.13 -13.44 -18.03
N ILE A 186 9.27 -12.95 -17.14
CA ILE A 186 9.18 -13.40 -15.75
C ILE A 186 8.04 -14.43 -15.66
N GLY A 187 8.35 -15.64 -15.17
CA GLY A 187 7.36 -16.66 -14.87
C GLY A 187 6.89 -16.56 -13.43
N GLY A 188 5.60 -16.77 -13.20
CA GLY A 188 5.05 -16.80 -11.85
C GLY A 188 3.66 -17.42 -11.78
N ASN A 189 3.12 -17.53 -10.58
CA ASN A 189 1.74 -17.96 -10.34
C ASN A 189 0.94 -16.82 -9.73
N ILE A 190 -0.27 -16.56 -10.22
CA ILE A 190 -1.19 -15.62 -9.57
C ILE A 190 -1.46 -16.11 -8.14
N ILE A 191 -1.51 -15.18 -7.19
CA ILE A 191 -1.84 -15.47 -5.79
C ILE A 191 -3.12 -14.74 -5.38
N GLY A 192 -4.11 -15.50 -4.93
CA GLY A 192 -5.41 -15.02 -4.50
C GLY A 192 -6.42 -14.76 -5.63
N GLY A 193 -7.66 -14.48 -5.24
CA GLY A 193 -8.77 -14.22 -6.14
C GLY A 193 -9.21 -15.44 -6.97
N SER A 194 -10.02 -15.19 -8.00
CA SER A 194 -10.61 -16.26 -8.84
C SER A 194 -9.61 -16.99 -9.74
N TYR A 195 -8.40 -16.47 -9.88
CA TYR A 195 -7.34 -17.02 -10.73
C TYR A 195 -6.16 -17.57 -9.90
N ASP A 196 -6.37 -17.83 -8.61
CA ASP A 196 -5.33 -18.33 -7.70
C ASP A 196 -4.60 -19.56 -8.29
N ARG A 197 -3.27 -19.57 -8.15
CA ARG A 197 -2.35 -20.61 -8.65
C ARG A 197 -2.27 -20.74 -10.18
N THR A 198 -2.84 -19.81 -10.94
CA THR A 198 -2.72 -19.82 -12.41
C THR A 198 -1.29 -19.43 -12.82
N PRO A 199 -0.58 -20.27 -13.60
CA PRO A 199 0.75 -19.93 -14.12
C PRO A 199 0.65 -18.85 -15.20
N VAL A 200 1.54 -17.86 -15.13
CA VAL A 200 1.55 -16.70 -16.01
C VAL A 200 2.97 -16.32 -16.41
N ALA A 201 3.07 -15.68 -17.57
CA ALA A 201 4.29 -15.17 -18.16
C ALA A 201 4.16 -13.65 -18.35
N ILE A 202 5.05 -12.88 -17.74
CA ILE A 202 5.02 -11.41 -17.77
C ILE A 202 6.15 -10.92 -18.68
N PRO A 203 5.84 -10.34 -19.85
CA PRO A 203 6.83 -9.73 -20.73
C PRO A 203 7.15 -8.30 -20.30
N ARG A 204 8.25 -7.75 -20.83
CA ARG A 204 8.49 -6.31 -20.81
C ARG A 204 7.50 -5.60 -21.72
N ILE A 205 6.98 -4.46 -21.28
CA ILE A 205 6.13 -3.58 -22.08
C ILE A 205 6.73 -2.18 -22.16
N VAL A 206 6.30 -1.39 -23.13
CA VAL A 206 6.64 0.04 -23.21
C VAL A 206 5.57 0.83 -22.46
N LEU A 207 6.02 1.69 -21.55
CA LEU A 207 5.18 2.61 -20.78
C LEU A 207 5.47 4.02 -21.27
N ASN A 208 4.45 4.70 -21.81
CA ASN A 208 4.53 6.11 -22.18
C ASN A 208 4.10 6.96 -20.98
N ILE A 209 4.92 7.94 -20.61
CA ILE A 209 4.74 8.76 -19.42
C ILE A 209 4.83 10.24 -19.81
N THR A 210 3.74 10.97 -19.55
CA THR A 210 3.66 12.41 -19.78
C THR A 210 3.31 13.08 -18.46
N GLU A 211 4.16 13.97 -17.98
CA GLU A 211 3.93 14.79 -16.78
C GLU A 211 4.17 16.26 -17.09
N HIS A 212 3.39 17.17 -16.51
CA HIS A 212 3.50 18.62 -16.74
C HIS A 212 4.88 19.21 -16.43
N ARG A 213 5.68 18.53 -15.61
CA ARG A 213 7.03 18.97 -15.24
C ARG A 213 8.03 18.82 -16.39
N TRP A 214 7.78 17.93 -17.33
CA TRP A 214 8.72 17.59 -18.40
C TRP A 214 8.17 17.98 -19.76
N PRO A 215 8.99 18.55 -20.67
CA PRO A 215 8.54 18.97 -21.99
C PRO A 215 8.44 17.83 -23.01
N PHE A 216 8.52 16.57 -22.55
CA PHE A 216 8.57 15.38 -23.40
C PHE A 216 7.73 14.24 -22.81
N THR A 217 7.40 13.26 -23.66
CA THR A 217 6.86 11.97 -23.23
C THR A 217 8.00 10.96 -23.11
N LEU A 218 8.19 10.41 -21.91
CA LEU A 218 9.15 9.34 -21.68
C LEU A 218 8.57 7.99 -22.13
N LYS A 219 9.35 7.20 -22.84
CA LYS A 219 9.10 5.79 -23.15
C LYS A 219 10.01 4.92 -22.29
N ARG A 220 9.46 4.19 -21.32
CA ARG A 220 10.19 3.23 -20.48
C ARG A 220 9.79 1.80 -20.83
N ARG A 221 10.74 1.01 -21.35
CA ARG A 221 10.54 -0.43 -21.59
C ARG A 221 11.03 -1.26 -20.41
N GLN A 222 10.10 -1.84 -19.65
CA GLN A 222 10.40 -2.61 -18.44
C GLN A 222 9.32 -3.65 -18.15
N PHE A 223 9.60 -4.63 -17.28
CA PHE A 223 8.56 -5.51 -16.74
C PHE A 223 7.59 -4.69 -15.88
N PRO A 224 6.27 -4.76 -16.13
CA PRO A 224 5.28 -3.92 -15.45
C PRO A 224 4.93 -4.47 -14.06
N VAL A 225 5.95 -4.77 -13.25
CA VAL A 225 5.80 -5.37 -11.92
C VAL A 225 6.58 -4.60 -10.87
N ARG A 226 6.19 -4.75 -9.61
CA ARG A 226 6.93 -4.26 -8.44
C ARG A 226 6.83 -5.27 -7.31
N VAL A 227 7.86 -5.41 -6.47
CA VAL A 227 7.79 -6.23 -5.25
C VAL A 227 6.60 -5.81 -4.38
N CYS A 228 5.93 -6.77 -3.76
CA CYS A 228 4.64 -6.56 -3.09
C CYS A 228 4.53 -7.34 -1.75
N TYR A 229 5.46 -7.08 -0.83
CA TYR A 229 5.28 -7.35 0.60
C TYR A 229 4.55 -6.20 1.29
N ALA A 230 4.77 -4.98 0.80
CA ALA A 230 4.04 -3.79 1.16
C ALA A 230 3.34 -3.16 -0.04
N MET A 231 2.25 -2.45 0.21
CA MET A 231 1.54 -1.63 -0.77
C MET A 231 0.97 -0.38 -0.13
N THR A 232 0.51 0.57 -0.94
CA THR A 232 -0.17 1.75 -0.37
C THR A 232 -1.56 1.36 0.12
N ILE A 233 -2.06 2.08 1.14
CA ILE A 233 -3.43 1.89 1.64
C ILE A 233 -4.45 1.96 0.49
N ASN A 234 -4.30 2.94 -0.40
CA ASN A 234 -5.20 3.09 -1.55
C ASN A 234 -5.14 1.87 -2.50
N LYS A 235 -3.99 1.23 -2.65
CA LYS A 235 -3.84 0.00 -3.46
C LYS A 235 -4.40 -1.25 -2.78
N SER A 236 -4.49 -1.25 -1.46
CA SER A 236 -5.09 -2.34 -0.69
C SER A 236 -6.63 -2.35 -0.74
N GLN A 237 -7.27 -1.27 -1.22
CA GLN A 237 -8.71 -1.16 -1.30
C GLN A 237 -9.32 -2.32 -2.11
N GLY A 238 -10.33 -2.97 -1.55
CA GLY A 238 -10.98 -4.13 -2.16
C GLY A 238 -10.28 -5.48 -1.91
N GLN A 239 -9.10 -5.49 -1.29
CA GLN A 239 -8.44 -6.73 -0.87
C GLN A 239 -8.85 -7.07 0.57
N SER A 240 -9.08 -8.37 0.84
CA SER A 240 -9.26 -8.91 2.19
C SER A 240 -8.04 -9.77 2.52
N LEU A 241 -7.42 -9.52 3.67
CA LEU A 241 -6.23 -10.21 4.16
C LEU A 241 -6.52 -10.77 5.55
N ASP A 242 -5.82 -11.83 5.94
CA ASP A 242 -5.94 -12.41 7.27
C ASP A 242 -5.02 -11.69 8.26
N ILE A 243 -3.88 -11.18 7.80
CA ILE A 243 -2.92 -10.39 8.61
C ILE A 243 -2.56 -9.10 7.87
N VAL A 244 -2.72 -7.95 8.55
CA VAL A 244 -2.40 -6.63 7.99
C VAL A 244 -1.56 -5.85 8.97
N GLY A 245 -0.37 -5.44 8.51
CA GLY A 245 0.43 -4.44 9.20
C GLY A 245 0.18 -3.05 8.64
N VAL A 246 -0.36 -2.14 9.41
CA VAL A 246 -0.50 -0.73 9.03
C VAL A 246 0.71 0.04 9.57
N TYR A 247 1.59 0.50 8.69
CA TYR A 247 2.74 1.31 9.09
C TYR A 247 2.54 2.79 8.76
N LEU A 248 2.45 3.60 9.82
CA LEU A 248 2.21 5.04 9.78
C LEU A 248 3.44 5.79 10.34
N PRO A 249 4.52 5.98 9.55
CA PRO A 249 5.61 6.86 9.97
C PRO A 249 5.11 8.30 10.12
N LYS A 250 4.20 8.70 9.23
CA LYS A 250 3.40 9.93 9.33
C LYS A 250 1.91 9.56 9.33
N PRO A 251 1.04 10.41 9.92
CA PRO A 251 -0.39 10.21 9.87
C PRO A 251 -0.93 10.11 8.43
N VAL A 252 -2.07 9.47 8.28
CA VAL A 252 -2.85 9.50 7.03
C VAL A 252 -3.21 10.93 6.64
N PHE A 253 -3.35 11.17 5.34
CA PHE A 253 -3.51 12.53 4.79
C PHE A 253 -4.75 12.69 3.90
N SER A 254 -5.52 11.63 3.68
CA SER A 254 -6.73 11.68 2.85
C SER A 254 -7.94 11.10 3.57
N HIS A 255 -9.12 11.53 3.12
CA HIS A 255 -10.41 11.05 3.61
C HIS A 255 -10.52 9.53 3.59
N GLY A 256 -11.02 8.94 4.68
CA GLY A 256 -11.32 7.51 4.79
C GLY A 256 -10.09 6.60 4.71
N GLN A 257 -8.87 7.14 4.63
CA GLN A 257 -7.67 6.34 4.42
C GLN A 257 -7.39 5.41 5.61
N LEU A 258 -7.58 5.90 6.84
CA LEU A 258 -7.42 5.04 8.02
C LEU A 258 -8.46 3.92 8.04
N TYR A 259 -9.73 4.23 7.72
CA TYR A 259 -10.79 3.24 7.58
C TYR A 259 -10.45 2.17 6.54
N VAL A 260 -9.96 2.58 5.35
CA VAL A 260 -9.53 1.63 4.33
C VAL A 260 -8.45 0.70 4.89
N ALA A 261 -7.45 1.22 5.60
CA ALA A 261 -6.37 0.42 6.17
C ALA A 261 -6.85 -0.61 7.21
N VAL A 262 -7.66 -0.19 8.19
CA VAL A 262 -8.10 -1.06 9.28
C VAL A 262 -9.20 -2.05 8.87
N SER A 263 -9.95 -1.75 7.81
CA SER A 263 -10.97 -2.64 7.24
C SER A 263 -10.42 -3.72 6.30
N ARG A 264 -9.09 -3.79 6.09
CA ARG A 264 -8.49 -4.82 5.21
C ARG A 264 -8.43 -6.20 5.86
N VAL A 265 -8.66 -6.29 7.16
CA VAL A 265 -8.56 -7.52 7.95
C VAL A 265 -9.91 -7.97 8.49
N ARG A 266 -10.11 -9.28 8.57
CA ARG A 266 -11.38 -9.89 9.00
C ARG A 266 -11.51 -10.08 10.52
N SER A 267 -10.41 -9.97 11.25
CA SER A 267 -10.39 -10.18 12.69
C SER A 267 -9.49 -9.17 13.38
N ALA A 268 -9.81 -8.86 14.64
CA ALA A 268 -9.00 -8.00 15.49
C ALA A 268 -7.56 -8.50 15.63
N ASP A 269 -7.37 -9.83 15.66
CA ASP A 269 -6.06 -10.44 15.92
C ASP A 269 -5.12 -10.35 14.71
N GLY A 270 -5.66 -10.18 13.51
CA GLY A 270 -4.86 -9.94 12.31
C GLY A 270 -4.47 -8.48 12.09
N LEU A 271 -4.97 -7.54 12.90
CA LEU A 271 -4.66 -6.12 12.75
C LEU A 271 -3.47 -5.73 13.62
N HIS A 272 -2.41 -5.25 12.98
CA HIS A 272 -1.24 -4.72 13.68
C HIS A 272 -0.89 -3.34 13.12
N ILE A 273 -0.65 -2.37 13.99
CA ILE A 273 -0.45 -0.97 13.63
C ILE A 273 0.83 -0.47 14.29
N LEU A 274 1.74 0.07 13.49
CA LEU A 274 2.96 0.73 13.97
C LEU A 274 2.89 2.21 13.61
N ILE A 275 2.96 3.07 14.62
CA ILE A 275 2.96 4.54 14.47
C ILE A 275 4.29 5.10 14.97
N ASP A 276 4.87 6.03 14.22
CA ASP A 276 6.09 6.75 14.66
C ASP A 276 5.81 8.21 15.02
N ASN A 277 5.02 8.91 14.19
CA ASN A 277 4.69 10.34 14.32
C ASN A 277 5.91 11.29 14.43
N ASP A 278 7.10 10.84 14.03
CA ASP A 278 8.36 11.60 14.12
C ASP A 278 8.61 12.23 15.52
N GLY A 279 8.03 11.68 16.59
CA GLY A 279 8.16 12.19 17.97
C GLY A 279 7.30 13.42 18.31
N GLU A 280 6.47 13.93 17.39
CA GLU A 280 5.63 15.12 17.62
C GLU A 280 4.36 14.81 18.42
N VAL A 281 3.85 13.58 18.30
CA VAL A 281 2.59 13.12 18.90
C VAL A 281 2.80 11.71 19.48
N PRO A 282 2.16 11.33 20.60
CA PRO A 282 2.37 9.99 21.16
C PRO A 282 2.07 8.89 20.14
N GLN A 283 2.84 7.80 20.18
CA GLN A 283 2.81 6.69 19.22
C GLN A 283 1.54 5.82 19.29
N SER A 284 0.55 6.23 20.07
CA SER A 284 -0.79 5.64 20.13
C SER A 284 -1.83 6.47 19.38
N TYR A 285 -1.45 7.59 18.75
CA TYR A 285 -2.38 8.48 18.06
C TYR A 285 -2.10 8.61 16.58
N THR A 286 -3.15 8.72 15.77
CA THR A 286 -3.05 9.06 14.34
C THR A 286 -4.22 9.96 13.96
N ARG A 287 -4.11 10.64 12.82
CA ARG A 287 -5.25 11.36 12.24
C ARG A 287 -6.30 10.40 11.70
N ASN A 288 -7.57 10.77 11.82
CA ASN A 288 -8.70 10.16 11.16
C ASN A 288 -9.47 11.24 10.39
N ILE A 289 -9.27 11.31 9.08
CA ILE A 289 -9.85 12.35 8.23
C ILE A 289 -11.17 11.81 7.66
N VAL A 290 -12.29 12.33 8.14
CA VAL A 290 -13.64 11.95 7.70
C VAL A 290 -14.37 13.23 7.26
N TYR A 291 -14.80 13.28 5.99
CA TYR A 291 -15.64 14.34 5.47
C TYR A 291 -17.08 13.85 5.55
N HIS A 292 -17.91 14.59 6.25
CA HIS A 292 -19.35 14.43 6.15
C HIS A 292 -19.80 15.27 4.95
N GLU A 293 -20.42 14.64 3.96
CA GLU A 293 -20.98 15.35 2.81
C GLU A 293 -22.00 16.39 3.32
N THR A 294 -21.60 17.65 3.41
CA THR A 294 -22.55 18.75 3.57
C THR A 294 -23.13 19.04 2.19
N PHE A 295 -24.15 18.30 1.78
CA PHE A 295 -25.09 18.82 0.81
C PHE A 295 -25.94 19.85 1.55
N PRO A 296 -25.79 21.17 1.32
CA PRO A 296 -26.79 22.10 1.81
C PRO A 296 -28.10 21.73 1.12
N ASP A 297 -29.12 21.40 1.92
CA ASP A 297 -30.49 21.26 1.45
C ASP A 297 -30.82 22.46 0.57
N VAL A 298 -30.95 22.24 -0.74
CA VAL A 298 -31.58 23.22 -1.61
C VAL A 298 -33.03 23.26 -1.15
N HIS A 299 -33.31 24.18 -0.23
CA HIS A 299 -34.67 24.48 0.19
C HIS A 299 -35.50 24.66 -1.07
N THR A 300 -36.43 23.74 -1.27
CA THR A 300 -37.56 23.88 -2.17
C THR A 300 -38.23 25.20 -1.83
N ALA A 301 -37.98 26.23 -2.63
CA ALA A 301 -38.75 27.46 -2.58
C ALA A 301 -40.19 27.09 -2.92
N SER A 302 -41.00 27.02 -1.87
CA SER A 302 -42.44 26.91 -1.93
C SER A 302 -42.98 28.04 -2.82
N THR A 303 -43.45 27.72 -4.01
CA THR A 303 -44.39 28.58 -4.74
C THR A 303 -45.70 28.58 -3.96
N SER A 304 -45.93 29.62 -3.18
CA SER A 304 -47.23 29.91 -2.56
C SER A 304 -48.25 30.33 -3.64
N PRO A 305 -49.49 29.81 -3.61
CA PRO A 305 -50.56 30.20 -4.52
C PRO A 305 -51.45 31.29 -3.91
N THR A 306 -51.57 32.44 -4.58
CA THR A 306 -52.67 33.41 -4.44
C THR A 306 -52.65 34.29 -5.70
N GLY A 307 -53.68 34.45 -6.53
CA GLY A 307 -55.10 34.29 -6.29
C GLY A 307 -55.78 35.64 -5.98
N LYS A 308 -55.81 36.57 -6.96
CA LYS A 308 -56.95 37.38 -7.40
C LYS A 308 -56.52 38.40 -8.44
#